data_AF-A0A7X9DEK1-F1
#
_entry.id   AF-A0A7X9DEK1-F1
#
_cell.length_a   1.000
_cell.length_b   1.000
_cell.length_c   1.000
_cell.angle_alpha   90.00
_cell.angle_beta   90.00
_cell.angle_gamma   90.00
#
_symmetry.space_group_name_H-M   'P 1'
#
loop_
_entity.id
_entity.type
_entity.pdbx_description
1 polymer ?
#
loop_
_entity_poly.entity_id
_entity_poly.type
_entity_poly.pdbx_seq_one_letter_code
_entity_poly.pdbx_strand_id
1 'polypeptide(L)' 'SEKSLRITYSLLSVCDSIEKIKKIYSHPQSLAQCKNWLKANLPNVEINQVNSTAKAAETAS' A
#
# COMPACT_ATOMS: atom_id res chain seq x y z
N SER A 1 25.95 -0.34 -17.55
CA SER A 1 25.26 -1.63 -17.66
C SER A 1 23.84 -1.46 -17.17
N GLU A 2 22.85 -1.84 -17.96
CA GLU A 2 21.45 -1.87 -17.53
C GLU A 2 21.26 -2.89 -16.40
N LYS A 3 20.36 -2.60 -15.45
CA LYS A 3 19.98 -3.53 -14.37
C LYS A 3 18.47 -3.60 -14.26
N SER A 4 17.94 -4.82 -14.28
CA SER A 4 16.52 -5.09 -14.04
C SER A 4 16.35 -5.68 -12.65
N LEU A 5 15.51 -5.05 -11.84
CA LEU A 5 15.18 -5.50 -10.49
C LEU A 5 13.69 -5.83 -10.41
N ARG A 6 13.36 -6.94 -9.74
CA ARG A 6 11.97 -7.31 -9.48
C ARG A 6 11.36 -6.32 -8.48
N ILE A 7 10.20 -5.77 -8.84
CA ILE A 7 9.37 -5.00 -7.91
C ILE A 7 8.49 -5.98 -7.12
N THR A 8 8.54 -5.87 -5.80
CA THR A 8 7.65 -6.62 -4.88
C THR A 8 6.93 -5.62 -3.99
N TYR A 9 5.63 -5.82 -3.78
CA TYR A 9 4.82 -4.99 -2.91
C TYR A 9 4.53 -5.71 -1.60
N SER A 10 4.61 -4.98 -0.48
CA SER A 10 4.29 -5.49 0.85
C SER A 10 3.35 -4.52 1.56
N LEU A 11 2.45 -5.05 2.39
CA LEU A 11 1.59 -4.26 3.26
C LEU A 11 2.27 -4.13 4.62
N LEU A 12 2.49 -2.89 5.07
CA LEU A 12 2.95 -2.57 6.41
C LEU A 12 1.80 -1.91 7.18
N SER A 13 1.64 -2.25 8.45
CA SER A 13 0.56 -1.75 9.29
C SER A 13 1.00 -1.67 10.75
N VAL A 14 0.44 -0.70 11.48
CA VAL A 14 0.51 -0.60 12.94
C VAL A 14 -0.63 -1.36 13.64
N CYS A 15 -1.60 -1.87 12.88
CA CYS A 15 -2.71 -2.66 13.42
C CYS A 15 -2.30 -4.12 13.66
N ASP A 16 -2.81 -4.72 14.73
CA ASP A 16 -2.56 -6.13 15.07
C ASP A 16 -3.17 -7.14 14.07
N SER A 17 -4.13 -6.69 13.26
CA SER A 17 -4.78 -7.52 12.25
C SER A 17 -5.20 -6.71 11.03
N ILE A 18 -5.27 -7.39 9.89
CA ILE A 18 -5.67 -6.80 8.61
C ILE A 18 -7.09 -6.23 8.64
N GLU A 19 -7.99 -6.86 9.38
CA GLU A 19 -9.40 -6.47 9.52
C GLU A 19 -9.58 -5.11 10.20
N LYS A 20 -8.61 -4.70 11.03
CA LYS A 20 -8.62 -3.40 11.71
C LYS A 20 -8.14 -2.25 10.82
N ILE A 21 -7.59 -2.55 9.64
CA ILE A 21 -7.06 -1.52 8.74
C ILE A 21 -8.22 -0.76 8.09
N LYS A 22 -8.28 0.54 8.37
CA LYS A 22 -9.33 1.45 7.85
C LYS A 22 -8.82 2.36 6.73
N LYS A 23 -7.52 2.62 6.68
CA LYS A 23 -6.89 3.52 5.72
C LYS A 23 -5.60 2.93 5.19
N ILE A 24 -5.32 3.16 3.91
CA ILE A 24 -4.05 2.82 3.25
C ILE A 24 -3.48 4.05 2.58
N TYR A 25 -2.17 4.22 2.71
CA TYR A 25 -1.39 5.26 2.04
C TYR A 25 -0.39 4.59 1.10
N SER A 26 -0.32 5.00 -0.17
CA SER A 26 0.75 4.57 -1.07
C SER A 26 0.83 5.44 -2.33
N HIS A 27 1.83 5.17 -3.16
CA HIS A 27 1.97 5.81 -4.46
C HIS A 27 0.87 5.33 -5.43
N PRO A 28 0.30 6.20 -6.30
CA PRO A 28 -0.77 5.82 -7.23
C PRO A 28 -0.43 4.60 -8.11
N GLN A 29 0.82 4.49 -8.55
CA GLN A 29 1.28 3.34 -9.36
C GLN A 29 1.23 2.01 -8.60
N SER A 30 1.58 2.01 -7.31
CA SER A 30 1.52 0.82 -6.45
C SER A 30 0.06 0.44 -6.18
N LEU A 31 -0.79 1.43 -5.90
CA LEU A 31 -2.23 1.21 -5.68
C LEU A 31 -2.91 0.62 -6.91
N ALA A 32 -2.56 1.11 -8.11
CA ALA A 32 -3.08 0.57 -9.36
C ALA A 32 -2.68 -0.89 -9.56
N GLN A 33 -1.42 -1.24 -9.27
CA GLN A 33 -0.93 -2.62 -9.41
C GLN A 33 -1.49 -3.57 -8.35
N CYS A 34 -1.74 -3.08 -7.12
CA CYS A 34 -2.28 -3.89 -6.03
C CYS A 34 -3.81 -3.89 -5.94
N LYS A 35 -4.52 -3.22 -6.87
CA LYS A 35 -5.97 -2.98 -6.80
C LYS A 35 -6.80 -4.24 -6.57
N ASN A 36 -6.47 -5.35 -7.24
CA ASN A 36 -7.22 -6.59 -7.11
C ASN A 36 -7.05 -7.22 -5.72
N TRP A 37 -5.82 -7.20 -5.21
CA TRP A 37 -5.52 -7.70 -3.86
C TRP A 37 -6.23 -6.85 -2.79
N LEU A 38 -6.21 -5.52 -2.95
CA LEU A 38 -6.90 -4.60 -2.05
C LEU A 38 -8.40 -4.84 -2.03
N LYS A 39 -9.03 -5.02 -3.20
CA LYS A 39 -10.46 -5.34 -3.28
C LYS A 39 -10.82 -6.67 -2.61
N ALA A 40 -9.96 -7.69 -2.73
CA ALA A 40 -10.22 -9.00 -2.18
C ALA A 40 -10.02 -9.07 -0.66
N ASN A 41 -9.03 -8.35 -0.12
CA ASN A 41 -8.64 -8.46 1.29
C ASN A 41 -9.12 -7.29 2.16
N LEU A 42 -9.30 -6.11 1.57
CA LEU A 42 -9.60 -4.85 2.24
C LEU A 42 -10.66 -4.05 1.46
N PRO A 43 -11.85 -4.63 1.19
CA PRO A 43 -12.85 -4.05 0.30
C PRO A 43 -13.37 -2.68 0.78
N ASN A 44 -13.33 -2.43 2.09
CA ASN A 44 -13.91 -1.24 2.72
C ASN A 44 -12.86 -0.21 3.16
N VAL A 45 -11.61 -0.38 2.72
CA VAL A 45 -10.50 0.49 3.16
C VAL A 45 -10.49 1.81 2.39
N GLU A 46 -10.27 2.91 3.11
CA GLU A 46 -10.05 4.23 2.50
C GLU A 46 -8.65 4.28 1.88
N ILE A 47 -8.57 4.61 0.59
CA ILE A 47 -7.29 4.69 -0.14
C ILE A 47 -6.87 6.15 -0.28
N ASN A 48 -5.71 6.47 0.28
CA ASN A 48 -5.07 7.78 0.22
C ASN A 48 -3.79 7.71 -0.63
N GLN A 49 -3.68 8.62 -1.60
CA GLN A 49 -2.52 8.70 -2.48
C GLN A 49 -1.46 9.63 -1.89
N VAL A 50 -0.20 9.21 -1.93
CA VAL A 50 0.95 10.01 -1.49
C VAL A 50 2.09 9.93 -2.50
N ASN A 51 2.97 10.92 -2.48
CA ASN A 51 4.03 11.07 -3.49
C ASN A 51 5.17 10.04 -3.39
N SER A 52 5.25 9.24 -2.31
CA SER A 52 6.21 8.16 -2.18
C SER A 52 5.79 7.11 -1.14
N THR A 53 6.34 5.91 -1.23
CA THR A 53 6.17 4.86 -0.22
C THR A 53 6.79 5.24 1.13
N ALA A 54 7.90 6.00 1.12
CA ALA A 54 8.48 6.55 2.35
C ALA A 54 7.51 7.53 3.04
N LYS A 55 6.86 8.41 2.26
CA LYS A 55 5.86 9.33 2.81
C LYS A 55 4.62 8.60 3.33
N ALA A 56 4.25 7.49 2.69
CA ALA A 56 3.17 6.63 3.17
C ALA A 56 3.47 6.08 4.57
N ALA A 57 4.68 5.54 4.78
CA ALA A 57 5.08 4.99 6.08
C ALA A 57 5.10 6.06 7.18
N GLU A 58 5.62 7.26 6.88
CA GLU A 58 5.59 8.41 7.80
C GLU A 58 4.16 8.81 8.17
N THR A 59 3.23 8.82 7.21
CA THR A 59 1.84 9.27 7.43
C THR A 59 1.00 8.22 8.19
N ALA A 60 1.37 6.95 8.10
CA ALA A 60 0.66 5.82 8.71
C ALA A 60 1.19 5.41 10.10
N SER A 61 2.24 6.08 10.59
CA SER A 61 2.83 5.87 11.92
C SER A 61 1.99 6.46 13.04
#